data_AF-A0A438K7E3-F1
#
_entry.id   AF-A0A438K7E3-F1
#
_cell.length_a   1.000
_cell.length_b   1.000
_cell.length_c   1.000
_cell.angle_alpha   90.00
_cell.angle_beta   90.00
_cell.angle_gamma   90.00
#
_symmetry.space_group_name_H-M   'P 1'
#
loop_
_entity.id
_entity.type
_entity.pdbx_description
1 polymer ?
#
loop_
_entity_poly.entity_id
_entity_poly.type
_entity_poly.pdbx_seq_one_letter_code
_entity_poly.pdbx_strand_id
1 'polypeptide(L)'
;MATEFDDSPTGGFRYLIVRPENGGIADLVRGLVRGGEATAVKFVESSDEDLLGAVAVDHRWVILVSVIACKIIAVFGKPMEWTGCLVEFLLNLFSQNGSLLGLFYNLLHGKVVIPERGSETFISTIGHLDGRIDLYKRDDLVKEVGDSASGEQALMDLCIIAAKLAYENANVIRNIVMHFVDFYNGWNDFQKQCSTQVFILCDKPKDANLILISFRGTEPFDADDWSTDFDYSWYEIPKLGKVHMGFLEALGLGDRANAATFQAHLQVNAGPASTGRKKLLPGMLERTAYYAVRNKLKSLLMEHKKAKFIVTGHSLGGALAILFPTVLLLHEEKEVMQRLLGVYTFGQPRVGNQQLGKFMEAHLDHPIPKYFRVVYCNDLVPRLPYDDNTFLYKHFGVCLYYDSWYIGQKVDEEPNRNYFGSRYLIPEYLNAVWELMRSLTMGYMQGPEYKEGWLSIFLRVIGLALPGVSSHSPTNYVNSVRLGKEYISAMSF
;
A
#
# COMPACT_ATOMS: atom_id res chain seq x y z
N MET A 1 13.16 0.33 -47.63
CA MET A 1 14.31 0.83 -46.85
C MET A 1 14.09 0.41 -45.42
N ALA A 2 14.79 -0.64 -45.01
CA ALA A 2 14.80 -1.11 -43.63
C ALA A 2 15.58 -0.09 -42.80
N THR A 3 14.96 0.45 -41.75
CA THR A 3 15.65 1.22 -40.72
C THR A 3 16.29 0.23 -39.76
N GLU A 4 17.61 0.31 -39.66
CA GLU A 4 18.46 -0.47 -38.76
C GLU A 4 17.93 -0.38 -37.33
N PHE A 5 17.51 -1.52 -36.79
CA PHE A 5 17.29 -1.70 -35.37
C PHE A 5 18.66 -1.79 -34.70
N ASP A 6 18.90 -0.92 -33.73
CA ASP A 6 20.06 -0.96 -32.87
C ASP A 6 19.98 -2.22 -31.97
N ASP A 7 20.52 -3.33 -32.49
CA ASP A 7 20.80 -4.57 -31.75
C ASP A 7 22.12 -4.40 -30.96
N SER A 8 22.13 -3.51 -29.96
CA SER A 8 23.24 -3.43 -29.00
C SER A 8 23.02 -4.45 -27.85
N PRO A 9 23.93 -5.42 -27.64
CA PRO A 9 23.72 -6.50 -26.66
C PRO A 9 24.23 -6.17 -25.24
N THR A 10 24.08 -4.92 -24.75
CA THR A 10 24.50 -4.49 -23.38
C THR A 10 23.74 -3.27 -22.81
N GLY A 11 22.46 -3.07 -23.12
CA GLY A 11 21.65 -1.99 -22.50
C GLY A 11 21.36 -2.27 -21.01
N GLY A 12 22.19 -1.75 -20.10
CA GLY A 12 22.02 -1.89 -18.66
C GLY A 12 20.71 -1.28 -18.15
N PHE A 13 20.10 -1.90 -17.13
CA PHE A 13 18.94 -1.34 -16.44
C PHE A 13 19.32 -0.01 -15.79
N ARG A 14 18.48 1.01 -15.98
CA ARG A 14 18.70 2.33 -15.38
C ARG A 14 18.06 2.41 -14.00
N TYR A 15 18.69 3.15 -13.09
CA TYR A 15 18.13 3.36 -11.76
C TYR A 15 18.56 4.69 -11.17
N LEU A 16 17.82 5.11 -10.15
CA LEU A 16 18.13 6.21 -9.26
C LEU A 16 17.87 5.75 -7.83
N ILE A 17 18.86 5.86 -6.97
CA ILE A 17 18.77 5.49 -5.56
C ILE A 17 19.03 6.73 -4.72
N VAL A 18 18.09 7.06 -3.84
CA VAL A 18 18.30 8.06 -2.81
C VAL A 18 19.07 7.41 -1.65
N ARG A 19 20.17 8.04 -1.27
CA ARG A 19 21.11 7.62 -0.21
C ARG A 19 21.16 8.69 0.87
N PRO A 20 20.19 8.73 1.79
CA PRO A 20 20.19 9.71 2.89
C PRO A 20 21.49 9.69 3.70
N GLU A 21 22.14 8.54 3.83
CA GLU A 21 23.37 8.29 4.56
C GLU A 21 24.61 9.01 4.00
N ASN A 22 24.62 9.35 2.70
CA ASN A 22 25.81 9.90 2.03
C ASN A 22 26.11 11.37 2.40
N GLY A 23 25.17 12.08 3.04
CA GLY A 23 25.34 13.49 3.40
C GLY A 23 24.88 13.83 4.82
N GLY A 24 25.47 14.87 5.39
CA GLY A 24 25.16 15.34 6.74
C GLY A 24 24.06 16.39 6.79
N ILE A 25 23.68 16.82 8.00
CA ILE A 25 22.71 17.92 8.22
C ILE A 25 23.21 19.22 7.60
N ALA A 26 24.52 19.48 7.65
CA ALA A 26 25.12 20.68 7.03
C ALA A 26 24.95 20.71 5.50
N ASP A 27 24.99 19.53 4.84
CA ASP A 27 24.70 19.42 3.41
C ASP A 27 23.22 19.69 3.13
N LEU A 28 22.30 19.19 3.95
CA LEU A 28 20.86 19.49 3.81
C LEU A 28 20.56 20.98 3.94
N VAL A 29 21.08 21.63 4.99
CA VAL A 29 20.90 23.07 5.19
C VAL A 29 21.49 23.86 4.02
N ARG A 30 22.64 23.45 3.50
CA ARG A 30 23.24 24.08 2.31
C ARG A 30 22.37 23.89 1.06
N GLY A 31 21.80 22.71 0.85
CA GLY A 31 20.90 22.42 -0.26
C GLY A 31 19.60 23.21 -0.22
N LEU A 32 19.04 23.40 0.98
CA LEU A 32 17.82 24.20 1.21
C LEU A 32 18.07 25.71 1.07
N VAL A 33 19.19 26.23 1.59
CA VAL A 33 19.44 27.68 1.68
C VAL A 33 20.14 28.25 0.45
N ARG A 34 21.14 27.55 -0.10
CA ARG A 34 22.00 28.08 -1.19
C ARG A 34 21.61 27.62 -2.59
N GLY A 35 20.70 26.67 -2.69
CA GLY A 35 20.18 26.19 -3.97
C GLY A 35 21.22 25.61 -4.93
N GLY A 36 22.33 25.04 -4.43
CA GLY A 36 23.39 24.49 -5.27
C GLY A 36 23.12 23.06 -5.71
N GLU A 37 23.14 22.81 -7.03
CA GLU A 37 22.98 21.51 -7.71
C GLU A 37 23.90 20.43 -7.14
N ALA A 38 25.14 20.81 -6.81
CA ALA A 38 26.17 19.94 -6.22
C ALA A 38 25.77 19.29 -4.88
N THR A 39 24.69 19.76 -4.23
CA THR A 39 24.29 19.28 -2.91
C THR A 39 23.29 18.12 -2.98
N ALA A 40 22.37 18.11 -3.96
CA ALA A 40 21.44 16.99 -4.16
C ALA A 40 22.12 15.78 -4.77
N VAL A 41 23.09 16.00 -5.67
CA VAL A 41 23.96 14.95 -6.26
C VAL A 41 24.58 14.06 -5.18
N LYS A 42 24.94 14.59 -4.01
CA LYS A 42 25.53 13.79 -2.91
C LYS A 42 24.58 12.73 -2.34
N PHE A 43 23.28 12.98 -2.38
CA PHE A 43 22.26 12.10 -1.81
C PHE A 43 21.70 11.12 -2.83
N VAL A 44 22.27 11.06 -4.04
CA VAL A 44 21.71 10.30 -5.14
C VAL A 44 22.79 9.48 -5.82
N GLU A 45 22.48 8.22 -6.07
CA GLU A 45 23.28 7.28 -6.85
C GLU A 45 22.50 6.91 -8.10
N SER A 46 23.15 6.85 -9.26
CA SER A 46 22.51 6.47 -10.52
C SER A 46 23.41 5.58 -11.37
N SER A 47 22.78 4.77 -12.22
CA SER A 47 23.45 3.97 -13.25
C SER A 47 24.09 4.79 -14.38
N ASP A 48 23.72 6.07 -14.51
CA ASP A 48 24.08 6.96 -15.63
C ASP A 48 24.46 8.34 -15.08
N GLU A 49 25.68 8.81 -15.32
CA GLU A 49 26.18 10.09 -14.79
C GLU A 49 25.43 11.30 -15.36
N ASP A 50 24.99 11.23 -16.62
CA ASP A 50 24.23 12.30 -17.28
C ASP A 50 22.82 12.41 -16.68
N LEU A 51 22.23 11.27 -16.32
CA LEU A 51 20.95 11.21 -15.59
C LEU A 51 21.06 11.83 -14.20
N LEU A 52 22.18 11.63 -13.52
CA LEU A 52 22.43 12.10 -12.17
C LEU A 52 22.43 13.64 -12.09
N GLY A 53 23.08 14.28 -13.07
CA GLY A 53 23.08 15.74 -13.22
C GLY A 53 21.69 16.32 -13.46
N ALA A 54 20.96 15.79 -14.46
CA ALA A 54 19.62 16.29 -14.82
C ALA A 54 18.61 16.12 -13.66
N VAL A 55 18.60 14.95 -13.01
CA VAL A 55 17.64 14.66 -11.93
C VAL A 55 17.92 15.49 -10.68
N ALA A 56 19.19 15.73 -10.34
CA ALA A 56 19.55 16.55 -9.19
C ALA A 56 19.15 18.03 -9.36
N VAL A 57 19.02 18.51 -10.60
CA VAL A 57 18.54 19.87 -10.91
C VAL A 57 17.02 19.90 -10.89
N ASP A 58 16.37 19.06 -11.69
CA ASP A 58 14.92 19.14 -11.94
C ASP A 58 14.08 18.66 -10.76
N HIS A 59 14.62 17.77 -9.92
CA HIS A 59 13.88 17.13 -8.81
C HIS A 59 14.50 17.39 -7.44
N ARG A 60 15.37 18.39 -7.32
CA ARG A 60 16.12 18.71 -6.10
C ARG A 60 15.25 18.75 -4.85
N TRP A 61 14.11 19.43 -4.95
CA TRP A 61 13.23 19.67 -3.80
C TRP A 61 12.61 18.38 -3.27
N VAL A 62 12.16 17.51 -4.18
CA VAL A 62 11.55 16.23 -3.81
C VAL A 62 12.59 15.29 -3.19
N ILE A 63 13.81 15.25 -3.75
CA ILE A 63 14.92 14.47 -3.19
C ILE A 63 15.27 14.95 -1.78
N LEU A 64 15.38 16.27 -1.57
CA LEU A 64 15.69 16.81 -0.25
C LEU A 64 14.59 16.52 0.77
N VAL A 65 13.32 16.65 0.40
CA VAL A 65 12.19 16.31 1.27
C VAL A 65 12.21 14.83 1.64
N SER A 66 12.43 13.94 0.66
CA SER A 66 12.59 12.49 0.88
C SER A 66 13.73 12.21 1.86
N VAL A 67 14.93 12.77 1.63
CA VAL A 67 16.09 12.60 2.53
C VAL A 67 15.81 13.12 3.94
N ILE A 68 15.14 14.27 4.08
CA ILE A 68 14.78 14.84 5.39
C ILE A 68 13.81 13.91 6.12
N ALA A 69 12.75 13.46 5.44
CA ALA A 69 11.78 12.53 5.99
C ALA A 69 12.45 11.22 6.44
N CYS A 70 13.23 10.57 5.57
CA CYS A 70 13.94 9.33 5.89
C CYS A 70 14.92 9.51 7.06
N LYS A 71 15.63 10.65 7.15
CA LYS A 71 16.53 10.92 8.29
C LYS A 71 15.77 11.13 9.60
N ILE A 72 14.64 11.85 9.57
CA ILE A 72 13.78 12.02 10.76
C ILE A 72 13.27 10.66 11.21
N ILE A 73 12.72 9.86 10.29
CA ILE A 73 12.20 8.53 10.57
C ILE A 73 13.30 7.62 11.15
N ALA A 74 14.50 7.63 10.58
CA ALA A 74 15.63 6.85 11.08
C ALA A 74 16.04 7.22 12.52
N VAL A 75 15.97 8.50 12.90
CA VAL A 75 16.24 8.95 14.28
C VAL A 75 15.19 8.42 15.26
N PHE A 76 13.93 8.34 14.82
CA PHE A 76 12.81 7.90 15.65
C PHE A 76 12.49 6.42 15.52
N GLY A 77 13.23 5.64 14.72
CA GLY A 77 12.89 4.24 14.42
C GLY A 77 12.70 3.35 15.65
N LYS A 78 13.72 3.21 16.50
CA LYS A 78 13.60 2.41 17.74
C LYS A 78 12.61 3.01 18.76
N PRO A 79 12.58 4.33 19.00
CA PRO A 79 11.53 4.94 19.81
C PRO A 79 10.10 4.66 19.31
N MET A 80 9.87 4.69 17.99
CA MET A 80 8.58 4.39 17.38
C MET A 80 8.20 2.93 17.62
N GLU A 81 9.10 1.98 17.34
CA GLU A 81 8.87 0.54 17.55
C GLU A 81 8.45 0.24 19.00
N TRP A 82 9.17 0.80 20.00
CA TRP A 82 8.83 0.63 21.42
C TRP A 82 7.51 1.29 21.79
N THR A 83 7.22 2.47 21.22
CA THR A 83 5.96 3.18 21.42
C THR A 83 4.81 2.35 20.86
N GLY A 84 4.94 1.78 19.67
CA GLY A 84 3.94 0.89 19.07
C GLY A 84 3.72 -0.35 19.92
N CYS A 85 4.80 -0.97 20.39
CA CYS A 85 4.72 -2.12 21.28
C CYS A 85 3.90 -1.83 22.55
N LEU A 86 4.14 -0.68 23.17
CA LEU A 86 3.45 -0.23 24.37
C LEU A 86 2.00 0.15 24.08
N VAL A 87 1.75 0.96 23.05
CA VAL A 87 0.40 1.43 22.68
C VAL A 87 -0.51 0.25 22.37
N GLU A 88 -0.08 -0.70 21.55
CA GLU A 88 -0.87 -1.91 21.25
C GLU A 88 -1.14 -2.75 22.48
N PHE A 89 -0.13 -2.93 23.34
CA PHE A 89 -0.32 -3.68 24.58
C PHE A 89 -1.35 -3.00 25.48
N LEU A 90 -1.27 -1.68 25.66
CA LEU A 90 -2.22 -0.91 26.46
C LEU A 90 -3.64 -0.94 25.85
N LEU A 91 -3.76 -0.80 24.53
CA LEU A 91 -5.04 -0.88 23.84
C LEU A 91 -5.72 -2.24 24.07
N ASN A 92 -4.97 -3.33 23.92
CA ASN A 92 -5.48 -4.68 24.19
C ASN A 92 -5.76 -4.91 25.68
N LEU A 93 -4.93 -4.37 26.58
CA LEU A 93 -5.13 -4.47 28.02
C LEU A 93 -6.45 -3.81 28.44
N PHE A 94 -6.73 -2.62 27.91
CA PHE A 94 -8.01 -1.94 28.18
C PHE A 94 -9.19 -2.67 27.55
N SER A 95 -9.04 -3.14 26.31
CA SER A 95 -10.10 -3.85 25.57
C SER A 95 -10.51 -5.16 26.27
N GLN A 96 -9.54 -6.02 26.58
CA GLN A 96 -9.79 -7.34 27.18
C GLN A 96 -10.26 -7.27 28.63
N ASN A 97 -10.09 -6.11 29.29
CA ASN A 97 -10.62 -5.86 30.64
C ASN A 97 -11.89 -4.98 30.64
N GLY A 98 -12.51 -4.73 29.48
CA GLY A 98 -13.81 -4.06 29.38
C GLY A 98 -13.79 -2.53 29.52
N SER A 99 -12.61 -1.88 29.44
CA SER A 99 -12.28 -0.44 29.53
C SER A 99 -11.27 -0.14 30.65
N LEU A 100 -10.84 1.12 30.76
CA LEU A 100 -9.98 1.59 31.85
C LEU A 100 -10.59 1.37 33.24
N LEU A 101 -11.90 1.61 33.40
CA LEU A 101 -12.61 1.36 34.65
C LEU A 101 -12.75 -0.14 34.92
N GLY A 102 -12.98 -0.94 33.88
CA GLY A 102 -13.01 -2.40 33.97
C GLY A 102 -11.66 -2.99 34.38
N LEU A 103 -10.55 -2.45 33.86
CA LEU A 103 -9.19 -2.82 34.28
C LEU A 103 -8.97 -2.53 35.77
N PHE A 104 -9.36 -1.35 36.25
CA PHE A 104 -9.24 -1.01 37.67
C PHE A 104 -10.07 -1.95 38.55
N TYR A 105 -11.31 -2.24 38.14
CA TYR A 105 -12.17 -3.21 38.81
C TYR A 105 -11.53 -4.62 38.86
N ASN A 106 -11.02 -5.11 37.74
CA ASN A 106 -10.37 -6.42 37.66
C ASN A 106 -9.08 -6.47 38.48
N LEU A 107 -8.34 -5.35 38.56
CA LEU A 107 -7.15 -5.22 39.40
C LEU A 107 -7.49 -5.38 40.88
N LEU A 108 -8.55 -4.71 41.35
CA LEU A 108 -9.02 -4.83 42.73
C LEU A 108 -9.52 -6.25 43.08
N HIS A 109 -9.98 -7.01 42.09
CA HIS A 109 -10.53 -8.36 42.28
C HIS A 109 -9.55 -9.49 41.90
N GLY A 110 -8.31 -9.17 41.49
CA GLY A 110 -7.33 -10.16 41.06
C GLY A 110 -7.71 -10.92 39.79
N LYS A 111 -8.56 -10.33 38.93
CA LYS A 111 -9.10 -10.94 37.69
C LYS A 111 -8.57 -10.27 36.41
N VAL A 112 -7.42 -9.60 36.48
CA VAL A 112 -6.85 -8.90 35.32
C VAL A 112 -6.50 -9.89 34.23
N VAL A 113 -7.05 -9.68 33.04
CA VAL A 113 -6.66 -10.41 31.83
C VAL A 113 -5.43 -9.70 31.24
N ILE A 114 -4.30 -10.40 31.16
CA ILE A 114 -3.09 -9.88 30.54
C ILE A 114 -3.09 -10.29 29.07
N PRO A 115 -3.04 -9.34 28.11
CA PRO A 115 -3.06 -9.66 26.70
C PRO A 115 -1.84 -10.47 26.26
N GLU A 116 -2.08 -11.54 25.52
CA GLU A 116 -1.03 -12.35 24.90
C GLU A 116 -0.86 -11.96 23.43
N ARG A 117 0.32 -11.42 23.08
CA ARG A 117 0.66 -11.04 21.69
C ARG A 117 0.56 -12.26 20.77
N GLY A 118 -0.08 -12.07 19.62
CA GLY A 118 -0.29 -13.11 18.62
C GLY A 118 -1.46 -14.06 18.94
N SER A 119 -2.17 -13.88 20.05
CA SER A 119 -3.41 -14.60 20.30
C SER A 119 -4.55 -14.10 19.39
N GLU A 120 -5.63 -14.87 19.31
CA GLU A 120 -6.86 -14.51 18.59
C GLU A 120 -7.63 -13.32 19.19
N THR A 121 -7.28 -12.90 20.40
CA THR A 121 -7.90 -11.76 21.09
C THR A 121 -7.00 -10.52 21.10
N PHE A 122 -5.77 -10.64 20.60
CA PHE A 122 -4.82 -9.53 20.51
C PHE A 122 -4.91 -8.89 19.13
N ILE A 123 -5.58 -7.75 19.04
CA ILE A 123 -5.81 -7.05 17.77
C ILE A 123 -4.83 -5.89 17.58
N SER A 124 -4.61 -5.51 16.33
CA SER A 124 -3.71 -4.42 15.95
C SER A 124 -4.24 -3.05 16.35
N THR A 125 -3.36 -2.03 16.30
CA THR A 125 -3.80 -0.62 16.42
C THR A 125 -4.89 -0.26 15.41
N ILE A 126 -4.83 -0.83 14.19
CA ILE A 126 -5.85 -0.62 13.15
C ILE A 126 -7.18 -1.27 13.53
N GLY A 127 -7.17 -2.47 14.11
CA GLY A 127 -8.36 -3.11 14.67
C GLY A 127 -9.00 -2.29 15.80
N HIS A 128 -8.20 -1.58 16.59
CA HIS A 128 -8.70 -0.65 17.61
C HIS A 128 -9.23 0.68 17.04
N LEU A 129 -8.74 1.13 15.88
CA LEU A 129 -9.29 2.30 15.17
C LEU A 129 -10.68 1.98 14.61
N ASP A 130 -10.87 0.77 14.10
CA ASP A 130 -12.12 0.32 13.48
C ASP A 130 -12.41 -1.15 13.79
N GLY A 131 -13.39 -1.42 14.64
CA GLY A 131 -13.75 -2.78 15.07
C GLY A 131 -14.60 -3.58 14.07
N ARG A 132 -14.99 -3.02 12.91
CA ARG A 132 -15.92 -3.69 11.98
C ARG A 132 -15.21 -4.76 11.16
N ILE A 133 -15.47 -6.03 11.43
CA ILE A 133 -14.74 -7.15 10.81
C ILE A 133 -15.60 -8.00 9.88
N ASP A 134 -16.86 -7.60 9.68
CA ASP A 134 -17.83 -8.36 8.91
C ASP A 134 -17.44 -8.44 7.43
N LEU A 135 -16.81 -9.55 7.05
CA LEU A 135 -16.71 -9.99 5.67
C LEU A 135 -18.08 -10.60 5.32
N TYR A 136 -18.83 -9.95 4.42
CA TYR A 136 -20.12 -10.47 3.99
C TYR A 136 -19.96 -11.92 3.49
N LYS A 137 -20.54 -12.87 4.24
CA LYS A 137 -20.71 -14.27 3.82
C LYS A 137 -21.82 -14.31 2.77
N ARG A 138 -21.49 -14.03 1.51
CA ARG A 138 -22.46 -14.16 0.41
C ARG A 138 -21.97 -15.20 -0.59
N ASP A 139 -22.69 -16.30 -0.65
CA ASP A 139 -22.51 -17.43 -1.58
C ASP A 139 -22.62 -17.02 -3.07
N ASP A 140 -23.06 -15.79 -3.37
CA ASP A 140 -23.40 -15.33 -4.72
C ASP A 140 -22.54 -14.16 -5.25
N LEU A 141 -21.51 -13.70 -4.52
CA LEU A 141 -20.67 -12.56 -4.95
C LEU A 141 -20.08 -12.74 -6.36
N VAL A 142 -19.71 -13.96 -6.77
CA VAL A 142 -19.16 -14.24 -8.11
C VAL A 142 -20.24 -14.35 -9.20
N LYS A 143 -21.50 -14.61 -8.82
CA LYS A 143 -22.63 -14.66 -9.77
C LYS A 143 -23.18 -13.28 -10.10
N GLU A 144 -23.03 -12.30 -9.19
CA GLU A 144 -23.56 -10.93 -9.35
C GLU A 144 -22.57 -9.94 -9.98
N VAL A 145 -21.30 -10.32 -10.24
CA VAL A 145 -20.30 -9.47 -10.95
C VAL A 145 -20.60 -9.32 -12.46
N GLY A 146 -21.83 -9.64 -12.88
CA GLY A 146 -22.35 -9.30 -14.20
C GLY A 146 -23.22 -8.04 -14.10
N ASP A 147 -22.68 -6.92 -14.55
CA ASP A 147 -23.38 -5.67 -14.91
C ASP A 147 -24.18 -4.90 -13.83
N SER A 148 -24.04 -5.18 -12.54
CA SER A 148 -24.73 -4.40 -11.49
C SER A 148 -23.77 -3.58 -10.62
N ALA A 149 -24.06 -2.28 -10.46
CA ALA A 149 -23.33 -1.39 -9.54
C ALA A 149 -23.31 -1.92 -8.09
N SER A 150 -24.35 -2.68 -7.70
CA SER A 150 -24.41 -3.36 -6.41
C SER A 150 -23.33 -4.44 -6.22
N GLY A 151 -22.93 -5.13 -7.29
CA GLY A 151 -21.89 -6.16 -7.24
C GLY A 151 -20.50 -5.57 -7.04
N GLU A 152 -20.20 -4.45 -7.71
CA GLU A 152 -18.92 -3.74 -7.56
C GLU A 152 -18.74 -3.16 -6.17
N GLN A 153 -19.79 -2.57 -5.58
CA GLN A 153 -19.75 -2.05 -4.22
C GLN A 153 -19.51 -3.17 -3.18
N ALA A 154 -20.12 -4.35 -3.38
CA ALA A 154 -19.92 -5.49 -2.48
C ALA A 154 -18.50 -6.06 -2.56
N LEU A 155 -17.90 -6.11 -3.77
CA LEU A 155 -16.49 -6.48 -3.93
C LEU A 155 -15.55 -5.46 -3.29
N MET A 156 -15.82 -4.17 -3.45
CA MET A 156 -15.05 -3.11 -2.78
C MET A 156 -15.14 -3.25 -1.27
N ASP A 157 -16.32 -3.56 -0.71
CA ASP A 157 -16.48 -3.74 0.75
C ASP A 157 -15.67 -4.93 1.25
N LEU A 158 -15.76 -6.07 0.54
CA LEU A 158 -14.94 -7.25 0.82
C LEU A 158 -13.45 -6.89 0.82
N CYS A 159 -13.02 -6.11 -0.17
CA CYS A 159 -11.62 -5.72 -0.33
C CYS A 159 -11.13 -4.78 0.78
N ILE A 160 -11.91 -3.75 1.18
CA ILE A 160 -11.46 -2.86 2.25
C ILE A 160 -11.42 -3.57 3.61
N ILE A 161 -12.40 -4.44 3.90
CA ILE A 161 -12.37 -5.22 5.14
C ILE A 161 -11.18 -6.17 5.13
N ALA A 162 -10.89 -6.84 4.00
CA ALA A 162 -9.70 -7.69 3.88
C ALA A 162 -8.38 -6.91 3.97
N ALA A 163 -8.29 -5.72 3.37
CA ALA A 163 -7.13 -4.85 3.46
C ALA A 163 -6.88 -4.38 4.91
N LYS A 164 -7.96 -4.13 5.66
CA LYS A 164 -7.87 -3.81 7.09
C LYS A 164 -7.45 -5.02 7.94
N LEU A 165 -8.00 -6.20 7.66
CA LEU A 165 -7.64 -7.43 8.36
C LEU A 165 -6.18 -7.84 8.13
N ALA A 166 -5.53 -7.35 7.08
CA ALA A 166 -4.12 -7.67 6.81
C ALA A 166 -3.16 -7.15 7.89
N TYR A 167 -3.58 -6.17 8.69
CA TYR A 167 -2.84 -5.67 9.85
C TYR A 167 -2.96 -6.56 11.08
N GLU A 168 -3.93 -7.49 11.08
CA GLU A 168 -4.14 -8.41 12.18
C GLU A 168 -3.18 -9.61 12.11
N ASN A 169 -2.95 -10.24 13.26
CA ASN A 169 -2.17 -11.47 13.29
C ASN A 169 -2.94 -12.66 12.69
N ALA A 170 -2.21 -13.71 12.28
CA ALA A 170 -2.78 -14.87 11.60
C ALA A 170 -3.90 -15.58 12.40
N ASN A 171 -3.86 -15.57 13.73
CA ASN A 171 -4.89 -16.21 14.57
C ASN A 171 -6.19 -15.41 14.58
N VAL A 172 -6.10 -14.07 14.67
CA VAL A 172 -7.26 -13.18 14.52
C VAL A 172 -7.89 -13.37 13.14
N ILE A 173 -7.10 -13.32 12.06
CA ILE A 173 -7.62 -13.48 10.70
C ILE A 173 -8.33 -14.83 10.55
N ARG A 174 -7.71 -15.93 11.02
CA ARG A 174 -8.27 -17.28 10.92
C ARG A 174 -9.65 -17.41 11.55
N ASN A 175 -9.92 -16.67 12.63
CA ASN A 175 -11.20 -16.71 13.32
C ASN A 175 -12.31 -15.90 12.64
N ILE A 176 -11.94 -14.98 11.74
CA ILE A 176 -12.86 -14.05 11.10
C ILE A 176 -13.24 -14.54 9.69
N VAL A 177 -12.26 -15.00 8.91
CA VAL A 177 -12.45 -15.31 7.49
C VAL A 177 -13.16 -16.65 7.27
N MET A 178 -13.81 -16.80 6.11
CA MET A 178 -14.56 -18.02 5.76
C MET A 178 -13.64 -19.25 5.65
N HIS A 179 -12.68 -19.19 4.74
CA HIS A 179 -11.66 -20.22 4.59
C HIS A 179 -10.27 -19.57 4.54
N PHE A 180 -9.61 -19.55 5.70
CA PHE A 180 -8.24 -19.11 5.81
C PHE A 180 -7.31 -20.10 5.10
N VAL A 181 -6.55 -19.64 4.12
CA VAL A 181 -5.62 -20.48 3.38
C VAL A 181 -4.25 -20.42 4.01
N ASP A 182 -3.67 -19.22 4.12
CA ASP A 182 -2.31 -19.05 4.64
C ASP A 182 -2.03 -17.58 5.01
N PHE A 183 -1.00 -17.38 5.82
CA PHE A 183 -0.45 -16.08 6.18
C PHE A 183 1.07 -16.12 6.04
N TYR A 184 1.61 -15.29 5.16
CA TYR A 184 3.03 -15.25 4.83
C TYR A 184 3.70 -14.04 5.46
N ASN A 185 4.87 -14.27 6.04
CA ASN A 185 5.83 -13.24 6.43
C ASN A 185 7.00 -13.26 5.44
N GLY A 186 6.91 -12.42 4.42
CA GLY A 186 7.83 -12.35 3.30
C GLY A 186 9.19 -11.75 3.67
N TRP A 187 10.26 -12.42 3.29
CA TRP A 187 11.64 -11.92 3.46
C TRP A 187 11.91 -10.72 2.56
N ASN A 188 12.41 -9.63 3.14
CA ASN A 188 12.94 -8.46 2.45
C ASN A 188 14.47 -8.46 2.57
N ASP A 189 15.17 -8.58 1.44
CA ASP A 189 16.63 -8.69 1.46
C ASP A 189 17.32 -7.36 1.77
N PHE A 190 16.72 -6.21 1.45
CA PHE A 190 17.32 -4.94 1.83
C PHE A 190 17.28 -4.71 3.34
N GLN A 191 16.14 -4.97 3.98
CA GLN A 191 15.93 -4.79 5.43
C GLN A 191 16.47 -5.96 6.28
N LYS A 192 16.82 -7.09 5.64
CA LYS A 192 17.30 -8.33 6.30
C LYS A 192 16.32 -8.86 7.37
N GLN A 193 15.02 -8.72 7.13
CA GLN A 193 13.94 -9.21 8.01
C GLN A 193 12.71 -9.65 7.21
N CYS A 194 11.78 -10.35 7.86
CA CYS A 194 10.48 -10.63 7.28
C CYS A 194 9.50 -9.47 7.58
N SER A 195 9.41 -8.50 6.67
CA SER A 195 8.60 -7.28 6.84
C SER A 195 7.30 -7.29 6.03
N THR A 196 7.22 -8.06 4.95
CA THR A 196 6.03 -8.01 4.07
C THR A 196 5.01 -9.07 4.48
N GLN A 197 3.88 -8.63 5.02
CA GLN A 197 2.80 -9.53 5.43
C GLN A 197 1.71 -9.61 4.36
N VAL A 198 1.24 -10.83 4.10
CA VAL A 198 0.16 -11.10 3.15
C VAL A 198 -0.60 -12.33 3.57
N PHE A 199 -1.93 -12.27 3.52
CA PHE A 199 -2.76 -13.44 3.74
C PHE A 199 -3.58 -13.77 2.50
N ILE A 200 -3.94 -15.04 2.39
CA ILE A 200 -4.81 -15.57 1.34
C ILE A 200 -6.03 -16.22 1.98
N LEU A 201 -7.21 -15.94 1.44
CA LEU A 201 -8.44 -16.65 1.78
C LEU A 201 -9.13 -17.16 0.51
N CYS A 202 -9.99 -18.16 0.67
CA CYS A 202 -10.96 -18.55 -0.34
C CYS A 202 -12.39 -18.32 0.19
N ASP A 203 -13.35 -18.21 -0.72
CA ASP A 203 -14.78 -18.25 -0.36
C ASP A 203 -15.17 -19.62 0.22
N LYS A 204 -14.57 -20.70 -0.29
CA LYS A 204 -14.89 -22.10 0.09
C LYS A 204 -13.62 -22.96 0.18
N PRO A 205 -13.62 -24.02 1.00
CA PRO A 205 -12.50 -24.96 1.11
C PRO A 205 -12.34 -25.88 -0.11
N LYS A 206 -13.42 -26.13 -0.86
CA LYS A 206 -13.42 -26.94 -2.09
C LYS A 206 -14.24 -26.21 -3.14
N ASP A 207 -13.82 -26.36 -4.41
CA ASP A 207 -14.48 -25.73 -5.56
C ASP A 207 -14.75 -24.22 -5.36
N ALA A 208 -13.77 -23.52 -4.78
CA ALA A 208 -13.83 -22.08 -4.55
C ALA A 208 -14.13 -21.32 -5.86
N ASN A 209 -14.90 -20.24 -5.76
CA ASN A 209 -15.14 -19.31 -6.86
C ASN A 209 -14.27 -18.06 -6.74
N LEU A 210 -13.78 -17.76 -5.53
CA LEU A 210 -13.00 -16.58 -5.26
C LEU A 210 -11.81 -16.91 -4.36
N ILE A 211 -10.63 -16.46 -4.79
CA ILE A 211 -9.42 -16.39 -3.98
C ILE A 211 -9.14 -14.90 -3.74
N LEU A 212 -8.94 -14.49 -2.49
CA LEU A 212 -8.58 -13.10 -2.16
C LEU A 212 -7.18 -13.09 -1.57
N ILE A 213 -6.33 -12.22 -2.11
CA ILE A 213 -4.97 -11.94 -1.64
C ILE A 213 -4.96 -10.53 -1.06
N SER A 214 -4.57 -10.39 0.20
CA SER A 214 -4.54 -9.09 0.88
C SER A 214 -3.15 -8.81 1.45
N PHE A 215 -2.52 -7.75 0.94
CA PHE A 215 -1.22 -7.28 1.43
C PHE A 215 -1.40 -6.26 2.56
N ARG A 216 -0.65 -6.43 3.64
CA ARG A 216 -0.57 -5.44 4.72
C ARG A 216 0.12 -4.19 4.22
N GLY A 217 -0.31 -3.03 4.70
CA GLY A 217 0.44 -1.79 4.57
C GLY A 217 1.31 -1.49 5.78
N THR A 218 1.70 -0.22 5.86
CA THR A 218 2.59 0.34 6.89
C THR A 218 1.93 0.31 8.27
N GLU A 219 2.55 -0.35 9.24
CA GLU A 219 2.11 -0.19 10.64
C GLU A 219 2.41 1.25 11.13
N PRO A 220 1.53 1.88 11.93
CA PRO A 220 1.71 3.27 12.34
C PRO A 220 3.06 3.56 13.02
N PHE A 221 3.69 2.53 13.59
CA PHE A 221 4.93 2.61 14.35
C PHE A 221 6.11 1.89 13.67
N ASP A 222 5.99 1.49 12.40
CA ASP A 222 7.05 0.83 11.63
C ASP A 222 7.81 1.86 10.77
N ALA A 223 8.97 2.27 11.25
CA ALA A 223 9.80 3.27 10.60
C ALA A 223 10.39 2.80 9.25
N ASP A 224 10.56 1.51 9.04
CA ASP A 224 11.12 0.99 7.78
C ASP A 224 10.06 1.04 6.67
N ASP A 225 8.81 0.69 7.01
CA ASP A 225 7.66 0.83 6.13
C ASP A 225 7.41 2.31 5.76
N TRP A 226 7.42 3.22 6.75
CA TRP A 226 7.31 4.66 6.48
C TRP A 226 8.44 5.20 5.62
N SER A 227 9.69 4.77 5.86
CA SER A 227 10.83 5.19 5.05
C SER A 227 10.69 4.75 3.60
N THR A 228 10.05 3.59 3.36
CA THR A 228 9.74 3.09 2.03
C THR A 228 8.74 3.99 1.30
N ASP A 229 7.70 4.47 1.98
CA ASP A 229 6.69 5.35 1.35
C ASP A 229 7.23 6.75 0.99
N PHE A 230 8.22 7.24 1.74
CA PHE A 230 8.88 8.53 1.49
C PHE A 230 10.10 8.45 0.56
N ASP A 231 10.51 7.24 0.17
CA ASP A 231 11.63 7.03 -0.73
C ASP A 231 11.29 7.55 -2.14
N TYR A 232 12.29 8.09 -2.82
CA TYR A 232 12.17 8.57 -4.20
C TYR A 232 12.96 7.71 -5.20
N SER A 233 13.49 6.57 -4.73
CA SER A 233 14.28 5.65 -5.52
C SER A 233 13.43 4.90 -6.54
N TRP A 234 13.94 4.77 -7.76
CA TRP A 234 13.27 4.04 -8.83
C TRP A 234 14.22 3.12 -9.60
N TYR A 235 13.64 2.08 -10.19
CA TYR A 235 14.30 1.15 -11.08
C TYR A 235 13.56 1.10 -12.42
N GLU A 236 14.27 1.25 -13.54
CA GLU A 236 13.69 1.19 -14.87
C GLU A 236 13.74 -0.23 -15.43
N ILE A 237 12.56 -0.77 -15.70
CA ILE A 237 12.38 -2.09 -16.31
C ILE A 237 12.09 -1.88 -17.81
N PRO A 238 12.91 -2.43 -18.72
CA PRO A 238 12.73 -2.24 -20.15
C PRO A 238 11.31 -2.57 -20.62
N LYS A 239 10.74 -1.70 -21.46
CA LYS A 239 9.37 -1.77 -21.99
C LYS A 239 8.25 -1.54 -20.96
N LEU A 240 8.50 -1.78 -19.68
CA LEU A 240 7.54 -1.52 -18.60
C LEU A 240 7.58 -0.06 -18.12
N GLY A 241 8.77 0.50 -17.94
CA GLY A 241 8.96 1.84 -17.38
C GLY A 241 9.63 1.84 -16.01
N LYS A 242 9.54 2.98 -15.31
CA LYS A 242 10.15 3.18 -13.99
C LYS A 242 9.20 2.76 -12.89
N VAL A 243 9.71 2.00 -11.92
CA VAL A 243 8.96 1.47 -10.78
C VAL A 243 9.63 1.90 -9.48
N HIS A 244 8.84 2.17 -8.45
CA HIS A 244 9.33 2.50 -7.11
C HIS A 244 10.18 1.35 -6.54
N MET A 245 11.45 1.63 -6.20
CA MET A 245 12.42 0.61 -5.82
C MET A 245 12.06 -0.04 -4.49
N GLY A 246 11.64 0.74 -3.50
CA GLY A 246 11.26 0.22 -2.18
C GLY A 246 10.08 -0.76 -2.22
N PHE A 247 9.14 -0.58 -3.17
CA PHE A 247 8.02 -1.52 -3.30
C PHE A 247 8.43 -2.82 -4.00
N LEU A 248 9.43 -2.78 -4.90
CA LEU A 248 10.03 -4.01 -5.45
C LEU A 248 10.77 -4.79 -4.36
N GLU A 249 11.50 -4.11 -3.47
CA GLU A 249 12.18 -4.74 -2.33
C GLU A 249 11.19 -5.37 -1.35
N ALA A 250 10.08 -4.68 -1.06
CA ALA A 250 9.00 -5.21 -0.22
C ALA A 250 8.38 -6.48 -0.83
N LEU A 251 8.24 -6.59 -2.15
CA LEU A 251 7.84 -7.85 -2.79
C LEU A 251 8.94 -8.93 -2.77
N GLY A 252 10.16 -8.60 -2.36
CA GLY A 252 11.34 -9.45 -2.37
C GLY A 252 11.90 -9.67 -3.78
N LEU A 253 11.82 -8.65 -4.64
CA LEU A 253 12.24 -8.69 -6.05
C LEU A 253 13.60 -8.02 -6.30
N GLY A 254 14.36 -7.74 -5.25
CA GLY A 254 15.73 -7.23 -5.34
C GLY A 254 16.18 -6.53 -4.06
N ASP A 255 17.39 -5.97 -4.12
CA ASP A 255 18.07 -5.26 -3.05
C ASP A 255 18.84 -4.07 -3.67
N ARG A 256 18.55 -2.84 -3.24
CA ARG A 256 19.26 -1.62 -3.69
C ARG A 256 20.74 -1.59 -3.32
N ALA A 257 21.21 -2.38 -2.34
CA ALA A 257 22.63 -2.52 -2.07
C ALA A 257 23.35 -3.29 -3.20
N ASN A 258 22.61 -4.06 -3.99
CA ASN A 258 23.09 -4.75 -5.17
C ASN A 258 22.03 -4.71 -6.28
N ALA A 259 21.94 -3.60 -7.00
CA ALA A 259 20.92 -3.34 -8.00
C ALA A 259 20.84 -4.40 -9.14
N ALA A 260 21.89 -5.20 -9.34
CA ALA A 260 21.87 -6.33 -10.28
C ALA A 260 20.91 -7.47 -9.85
N THR A 261 20.52 -7.52 -8.58
CA THR A 261 19.54 -8.50 -8.08
C THR A 261 18.15 -8.27 -8.68
N PHE A 262 17.72 -7.00 -8.87
CA PHE A 262 16.46 -6.68 -9.54
C PHE A 262 16.39 -7.28 -10.94
N GLN A 263 17.47 -7.14 -11.71
CA GLN A 263 17.58 -7.77 -13.03
C GLN A 263 17.41 -9.29 -12.95
N ALA A 264 18.03 -9.96 -11.97
CA ALA A 264 17.92 -11.41 -11.81
C ALA A 264 16.50 -11.89 -11.48
N HIS A 265 15.72 -11.09 -10.75
CA HIS A 265 14.34 -11.43 -10.37
C HIS A 265 13.30 -11.01 -11.42
N LEU A 266 13.56 -9.95 -12.19
CA LEU A 266 12.59 -9.34 -13.10
C LEU A 266 12.77 -9.78 -14.57
N GLN A 267 13.90 -10.38 -14.94
CA GLN A 267 14.11 -10.90 -16.31
C GLN A 267 13.38 -12.22 -16.58
N VAL A 268 12.63 -12.25 -17.68
CA VAL A 268 11.93 -13.43 -18.22
C VAL A 268 12.89 -14.48 -18.80
N ASN A 269 14.00 -14.04 -19.40
CA ASN A 269 14.92 -14.89 -20.18
C ASN A 269 16.18 -15.36 -19.44
N ALA A 270 16.26 -15.16 -18.13
CA ALA A 270 17.26 -15.85 -17.34
C ALA A 270 16.83 -17.32 -17.22
N GLY A 271 17.34 -18.18 -18.10
CA GLY A 271 17.30 -19.62 -17.91
C GLY A 271 17.83 -20.02 -16.51
N PRO A 272 17.81 -21.30 -16.13
CA PRO A 272 18.19 -21.77 -14.79
C PRO A 272 19.63 -21.42 -14.35
N ALA A 273 20.42 -20.75 -15.20
CA ALA A 273 21.84 -20.51 -15.06
C ALA A 273 22.27 -19.04 -15.33
N SER A 274 21.46 -18.03 -14.98
CA SER A 274 22.04 -16.69 -14.79
C SER A 274 22.83 -16.64 -13.48
N THR A 275 24.06 -16.17 -13.54
CA THR A 275 25.07 -16.19 -12.46
C THR A 275 24.64 -15.49 -11.16
N GLY A 276 23.59 -14.67 -11.18
CA GLY A 276 22.99 -14.06 -9.99
C GLY A 276 21.99 -14.97 -9.24
N ARG A 277 21.30 -15.89 -9.93
CA ARG A 277 20.29 -16.77 -9.33
C ARG A 277 20.89 -17.81 -8.37
N LYS A 278 22.19 -18.12 -8.54
CA LYS A 278 22.96 -19.03 -7.66
C LYS A 278 23.36 -18.40 -6.32
N LYS A 279 23.26 -17.07 -6.15
CA LYS A 279 23.73 -16.39 -4.93
C LYS A 279 22.66 -16.24 -3.85
N LEU A 280 21.37 -16.25 -4.21
CA LEU A 280 20.30 -16.44 -3.24
C LEU A 280 20.08 -17.93 -3.01
N LEU A 281 20.15 -18.36 -1.75
CA LEU A 281 19.77 -19.72 -1.36
C LEU A 281 18.35 -20.00 -1.88
N PRO A 282 18.10 -21.11 -2.62
CA PRO A 282 16.78 -21.42 -3.19
C PRO A 282 15.64 -21.33 -2.18
N GLY A 283 15.87 -21.75 -0.93
CA GLY A 283 14.89 -21.66 0.15
C GLY A 283 14.62 -20.25 0.70
N MET A 284 15.49 -19.26 0.45
CA MET A 284 15.24 -17.85 0.81
C MET A 284 14.41 -17.13 -0.26
N LEU A 285 14.58 -17.50 -1.54
CA LEU A 285 13.78 -16.94 -2.62
C LEU A 285 12.31 -17.32 -2.50
N GLU A 286 12.03 -18.57 -2.13
CA GLU A 286 10.67 -19.05 -1.86
C GLU A 286 10.02 -18.39 -0.64
N ARG A 287 10.80 -17.73 0.23
CA ARG A 287 10.31 -16.99 1.40
C ARG A 287 9.97 -15.53 1.11
N THR A 288 10.25 -15.03 -0.09
CA THR A 288 9.84 -13.67 -0.48
C THR A 288 8.33 -13.60 -0.74
N ALA A 289 7.74 -12.42 -0.54
CA ALA A 289 6.29 -12.26 -0.68
C ALA A 289 5.78 -12.62 -2.08
N TYR A 290 6.45 -12.14 -3.13
CA TYR A 290 6.01 -12.41 -4.51
C TYR A 290 6.02 -13.90 -4.85
N TYR A 291 7.15 -14.59 -4.64
CA TYR A 291 7.28 -15.99 -5.04
C TYR A 291 6.40 -16.91 -4.19
N ALA A 292 6.27 -16.65 -2.88
CA ALA A 292 5.36 -17.41 -2.00
C ALA A 292 3.91 -17.30 -2.45
N VAL A 293 3.41 -16.07 -2.64
CA VAL A 293 2.02 -15.81 -3.05
C VAL A 293 1.75 -16.35 -4.45
N ARG A 294 2.65 -16.14 -5.41
CA ARG A 294 2.49 -16.67 -6.78
C ARG A 294 2.40 -18.18 -6.79
N ASN A 295 3.30 -18.87 -6.11
CA ASN A 295 3.32 -20.33 -6.10
C ASN A 295 2.06 -20.89 -5.42
N LYS A 296 1.62 -20.28 -4.31
CA LYS A 296 0.36 -20.67 -3.64
C LYS A 296 -0.85 -20.40 -4.51
N LEU A 297 -0.94 -19.23 -5.15
CA LEU A 297 -2.02 -18.88 -6.06
C LEU A 297 -2.12 -19.87 -7.23
N LYS A 298 -0.99 -20.25 -7.84
CA LYS A 298 -0.96 -21.28 -8.89
C LYS A 298 -1.52 -22.62 -8.39
N SER A 299 -1.12 -23.05 -7.19
CA SER A 299 -1.68 -24.25 -6.55
C SER A 299 -3.20 -24.15 -6.37
N LEU A 300 -3.69 -23.04 -5.84
CA LEU A 300 -5.13 -22.83 -5.59
C LEU A 300 -5.94 -22.75 -6.88
N LEU A 301 -5.42 -22.13 -7.94
CA LEU A 301 -6.10 -22.08 -9.24
C LEU A 301 -6.13 -23.46 -9.93
N MET A 302 -5.12 -24.31 -9.68
CA MET A 302 -5.14 -25.70 -10.12
C MET A 302 -6.16 -26.53 -9.34
N GLU A 303 -6.31 -26.31 -8.04
CA GLU A 303 -7.27 -27.01 -7.18
C GLU A 303 -8.70 -26.55 -7.45
N HIS A 304 -8.92 -25.24 -7.52
CA HIS A 304 -10.23 -24.61 -7.71
C HIS A 304 -10.38 -24.16 -9.16
N LYS A 305 -10.76 -25.09 -10.04
CA LYS A 305 -10.82 -24.88 -11.50
C LYS A 305 -11.72 -23.74 -11.95
N LYS A 306 -12.65 -23.24 -11.12
CA LYS A 306 -13.53 -22.09 -11.42
C LYS A 306 -13.14 -20.80 -10.69
N ALA A 307 -12.23 -20.85 -9.72
CA ALA A 307 -11.86 -19.69 -8.91
C ALA A 307 -11.25 -18.55 -9.73
N LYS A 308 -11.79 -17.34 -9.59
CA LYS A 308 -11.05 -16.14 -9.96
C LYS A 308 -10.34 -15.60 -8.73
N PHE A 309 -9.37 -14.71 -8.91
CA PHE A 309 -8.68 -14.07 -7.78
C PHE A 309 -8.78 -12.56 -7.79
N ILE A 310 -8.80 -11.98 -6.59
CA ILE A 310 -8.72 -10.55 -6.33
C ILE A 310 -7.44 -10.27 -5.53
N VAL A 311 -6.82 -9.12 -5.81
CA VAL A 311 -5.71 -8.61 -5.00
C VAL A 311 -6.12 -7.29 -4.38
N THR A 312 -5.82 -7.10 -3.10
CA THR A 312 -6.16 -5.87 -2.37
C THR A 312 -5.10 -5.49 -1.35
N GLY A 313 -5.18 -4.24 -0.88
CA GLY A 313 -4.33 -3.72 0.17
C GLY A 313 -4.61 -2.24 0.42
N HIS A 314 -4.19 -1.78 1.61
CA HIS A 314 -4.28 -0.39 2.05
C HIS A 314 -2.86 0.18 2.19
N SER A 315 -2.66 1.47 1.88
CA SER A 315 -1.36 2.14 2.01
C SER A 315 -0.27 1.45 1.17
N LEU A 316 0.93 1.19 1.72
CA LEU A 316 1.97 0.32 1.14
C LEU A 316 1.39 -0.98 0.59
N GLY A 317 0.45 -1.63 1.27
CA GLY A 317 -0.19 -2.85 0.83
C GLY A 317 -0.97 -2.69 -0.48
N GLY A 318 -1.53 -1.49 -0.72
CA GLY A 318 -2.13 -1.15 -2.00
C GLY A 318 -1.09 -1.14 -3.13
N ALA A 319 0.11 -0.59 -2.87
CA ALA A 319 1.18 -0.56 -3.86
C ALA A 319 1.64 -1.98 -4.21
N LEU A 320 1.80 -2.85 -3.22
CA LEU A 320 2.12 -4.27 -3.42
C LEU A 320 1.00 -5.00 -4.17
N ALA A 321 -0.27 -4.66 -3.89
CA ALA A 321 -1.42 -5.26 -4.53
C ALA A 321 -1.49 -5.03 -6.05
N ILE A 322 -1.07 -3.85 -6.55
CA ILE A 322 -0.97 -3.59 -8.00
C ILE A 322 0.36 -4.08 -8.61
N LEU A 323 1.46 -4.04 -7.84
CA LEU A 323 2.74 -4.56 -8.34
C LEU A 323 2.75 -6.09 -8.45
N PHE A 324 2.01 -6.81 -7.63
CA PHE A 324 1.90 -8.27 -7.74
C PHE A 324 1.44 -8.73 -9.14
N PRO A 325 0.27 -8.31 -9.68
CA PRO A 325 -0.14 -8.64 -11.04
C PRO A 325 0.75 -8.01 -12.12
N THR A 326 1.37 -6.85 -11.85
CA THR A 326 2.40 -6.28 -12.75
C THR A 326 3.54 -7.27 -12.97
N VAL A 327 4.05 -7.88 -11.89
CA VAL A 327 5.17 -8.82 -11.97
C VAL A 327 4.72 -10.18 -12.50
N LEU A 328 3.47 -10.60 -12.29
CA LEU A 328 2.89 -11.75 -12.98
C LEU A 328 2.88 -11.57 -14.51
N LEU A 329 2.51 -10.37 -14.99
CA LEU A 329 2.58 -10.04 -16.42
C LEU A 329 4.02 -10.05 -16.94
N LEU A 330 4.95 -9.47 -16.18
CA LEU A 330 6.38 -9.54 -16.51
C LEU A 330 6.87 -10.98 -16.59
N HIS A 331 6.50 -11.84 -15.65
CA HIS A 331 6.90 -13.25 -15.64
C HIS A 331 6.10 -14.14 -16.60
N GLU A 332 5.31 -13.54 -17.50
CA GLU A 332 4.48 -14.23 -18.49
C GLU A 332 3.51 -15.28 -17.90
N GLU A 333 3.02 -15.06 -16.69
CA GLU A 333 2.04 -15.93 -16.01
C GLU A 333 0.62 -15.72 -16.59
N LYS A 334 0.48 -15.89 -17.91
CA LYS A 334 -0.73 -15.57 -18.69
C LYS A 334 -1.96 -16.34 -18.21
N GLU A 335 -1.82 -17.63 -17.91
CA GLU A 335 -2.91 -18.48 -17.41
C GLU A 335 -3.44 -18.01 -16.05
N VAL A 336 -2.53 -17.57 -15.17
CA VAL A 336 -2.89 -16.97 -13.89
C VAL A 336 -3.63 -15.67 -14.16
N MET A 337 -3.05 -14.76 -14.95
CA MET A 337 -3.63 -13.43 -15.24
C MET A 337 -5.02 -13.48 -15.89
N GLN A 338 -5.32 -14.50 -16.69
CA GLN A 338 -6.68 -14.72 -17.23
C GLN A 338 -7.74 -14.89 -16.14
N ARG A 339 -7.35 -15.32 -14.94
CA ARG A 339 -8.22 -15.54 -13.77
C ARG A 339 -8.26 -14.34 -12.82
N LEU A 340 -7.61 -13.23 -13.15
CA LEU A 340 -7.70 -11.98 -12.37
C LEU A 340 -9.11 -11.39 -12.54
N LEU A 341 -9.83 -11.29 -11.41
CA LEU A 341 -11.13 -10.65 -11.32
C LEU A 341 -10.99 -9.14 -11.11
N GLY A 342 -10.08 -8.71 -10.24
CA GLY A 342 -9.85 -7.29 -10.00
C GLY A 342 -8.74 -7.01 -8.99
N VAL A 343 -8.31 -5.76 -8.97
CA VAL A 343 -7.34 -5.19 -8.04
C VAL A 343 -8.00 -3.97 -7.41
N TYR A 344 -8.17 -3.98 -6.10
CA TYR A 344 -8.83 -2.91 -5.36
C TYR A 344 -7.87 -2.38 -4.31
N THR A 345 -7.55 -1.10 -4.37
CA THR A 345 -6.53 -0.50 -3.50
C THR A 345 -7.08 0.72 -2.79
N PHE A 346 -6.61 0.96 -1.57
CA PHE A 346 -7.13 2.01 -0.70
C PHE A 346 -5.98 2.86 -0.18
N GLY A 347 -6.01 4.17 -0.41
CA GLY A 347 -4.92 5.06 0.03
C GLY A 347 -3.58 4.70 -0.60
N GLN A 348 -3.58 4.18 -1.83
CA GLN A 348 -2.38 3.67 -2.49
C GLN A 348 -1.44 4.81 -2.93
N PRO A 349 -0.14 4.76 -2.59
CA PRO A 349 0.85 5.68 -3.16
C PRO A 349 1.09 5.40 -4.66
N ARG A 350 1.79 6.31 -5.34
CA ARG A 350 2.18 6.13 -6.75
C ARG A 350 3.29 5.08 -6.85
N VAL A 351 3.11 4.11 -7.75
CA VAL A 351 4.02 2.95 -7.85
C VAL A 351 5.05 3.04 -8.98
N GLY A 352 4.88 3.96 -9.92
CA GLY A 352 5.81 4.13 -11.04
C GLY A 352 5.41 5.26 -11.98
N ASN A 353 6.05 5.31 -13.14
CA ASN A 353 5.86 6.39 -14.11
C ASN A 353 4.68 6.15 -15.07
N GLN A 354 4.45 7.13 -15.97
CA GLN A 354 3.39 7.03 -16.98
C GLN A 354 3.53 5.82 -17.92
N GLN A 355 4.76 5.38 -18.20
CA GLN A 355 4.98 4.21 -19.05
C GLN A 355 4.48 2.93 -18.38
N LEU A 356 4.72 2.77 -17.07
CA LEU A 356 4.15 1.68 -16.28
C LEU A 356 2.62 1.74 -16.34
N GLY A 357 2.04 2.92 -16.18
CA GLY A 357 0.59 3.12 -16.28
C GLY A 357 0.03 2.63 -17.61
N LYS A 358 0.59 3.10 -18.73
CA LYS A 358 0.20 2.68 -20.09
C LYS A 358 0.34 1.17 -20.29
N PHE A 359 1.41 0.57 -19.75
CA PHE A 359 1.59 -0.88 -19.81
C PHE A 359 0.47 -1.61 -19.09
N MET A 360 0.12 -1.19 -17.87
CA MET A 360 -0.90 -1.87 -17.07
C MET A 360 -2.31 -1.65 -17.60
N GLU A 361 -2.65 -0.44 -18.03
CA GLU A 361 -3.93 -0.11 -18.67
C GLU A 361 -4.21 -1.03 -19.88
N ALA A 362 -3.20 -1.25 -20.72
CA ALA A 362 -3.30 -2.16 -21.86
C ALA A 362 -3.63 -3.62 -21.49
N HIS A 363 -3.38 -4.04 -20.25
CA HIS A 363 -3.64 -5.41 -19.76
C HIS A 363 -4.84 -5.52 -18.82
N LEU A 364 -5.22 -4.43 -18.15
CA LEU A 364 -6.24 -4.44 -17.10
C LEU A 364 -7.54 -3.72 -17.47
N ASP A 365 -7.56 -2.91 -18.54
CA ASP A 365 -8.76 -2.13 -18.89
C ASP A 365 -9.73 -2.86 -19.83
N HIS A 366 -9.30 -3.99 -20.41
CA HIS A 366 -10.08 -4.74 -21.38
C HIS A 366 -10.43 -6.18 -20.89
N PRO A 367 -11.66 -6.66 -21.15
CA PRO A 367 -12.79 -5.97 -21.78
C PRO A 367 -13.51 -4.97 -20.84
N ILE A 368 -13.26 -5.06 -19.54
CA ILE A 368 -13.75 -4.16 -18.49
C ILE A 368 -12.57 -3.79 -17.57
N PRO A 369 -12.57 -2.59 -16.97
CA PRO A 369 -11.55 -2.20 -16.00
C PRO A 369 -11.48 -3.18 -14.83
N LYS A 370 -10.27 -3.63 -14.53
CA LYS A 370 -9.98 -4.54 -13.41
C LYS A 370 -9.22 -3.87 -12.28
N TYR A 371 -8.85 -2.60 -12.40
CA TYR A 371 -8.05 -1.90 -11.40
C TYR A 371 -8.74 -0.63 -10.92
N PHE A 372 -9.04 -0.62 -9.62
CA PHE A 372 -9.76 0.44 -8.94
C PHE A 372 -8.93 0.95 -7.75
N ARG A 373 -8.65 2.25 -7.76
CA ARG A 373 -8.01 2.99 -6.68
C ARG A 373 -9.06 3.80 -5.93
N VAL A 374 -9.24 3.51 -4.66
CA VAL A 374 -10.11 4.29 -3.78
C VAL A 374 -9.25 5.30 -3.03
N VAL A 375 -9.61 6.57 -3.14
CA VAL A 375 -8.90 7.69 -2.50
C VAL A 375 -9.88 8.50 -1.68
N TYR A 376 -9.54 8.75 -0.42
CA TYR A 376 -10.39 9.54 0.48
C TYR A 376 -9.80 10.94 0.72
N CYS A 377 -10.58 11.97 0.39
CA CYS A 377 -10.42 13.35 0.82
C CYS A 377 -8.97 13.86 0.67
N ASN A 378 -8.37 14.30 1.77
CA ASN A 378 -7.03 14.86 1.84
C ASN A 378 -5.99 13.82 2.26
N ASP A 379 -6.24 12.51 2.07
CA ASP A 379 -5.25 11.48 2.38
C ASP A 379 -3.88 11.78 1.74
N LEU A 380 -2.86 11.98 2.55
CA LEU A 380 -1.54 12.35 2.08
C LEU A 380 -0.85 11.25 1.25
N VAL A 381 -1.17 9.96 1.48
CA VAL A 381 -0.38 8.84 0.95
C VAL A 381 -0.55 8.67 -0.56
N PRO A 382 -1.75 8.72 -1.15
CA PRO A 382 -1.91 8.76 -2.60
C PRO A 382 -1.13 9.88 -3.29
N ARG A 383 -0.80 10.95 -2.57
CA ARG A 383 -0.08 12.10 -3.11
C ARG A 383 1.44 11.92 -3.05
N LEU A 384 1.91 10.76 -2.58
CA LEU A 384 3.31 10.37 -2.52
C LEU A 384 3.62 9.19 -3.46
N PRO A 385 4.85 9.12 -4.01
CA PRO A 385 5.79 10.23 -4.13
C PRO A 385 5.22 11.38 -4.97
N TYR A 386 5.77 12.59 -4.83
CA TYR A 386 5.24 13.78 -5.50
C TYR A 386 5.23 13.64 -7.02
N ASP A 387 4.18 14.20 -7.63
CA ASP A 387 4.05 14.33 -9.06
C ASP A 387 4.51 15.73 -9.52
N ASP A 388 5.71 15.86 -10.10
CA ASP A 388 6.14 17.14 -10.68
C ASP A 388 5.97 17.16 -12.21
N ASN A 389 5.96 18.36 -12.79
CA ASN A 389 5.86 18.62 -14.23
C ASN A 389 6.94 17.89 -15.07
N THR A 390 8.01 17.43 -14.43
CA THR A 390 9.17 16.74 -15.02
C THR A 390 9.13 15.20 -14.92
N PHE A 391 7.96 14.58 -14.69
CA PHE A 391 7.68 13.15 -14.97
C PHE A 391 8.45 12.09 -14.15
N LEU A 392 8.07 11.85 -12.89
CA LEU A 392 8.57 10.65 -12.19
C LEU A 392 7.48 9.67 -11.78
N TYR A 393 6.55 10.04 -10.91
CA TYR A 393 5.52 9.11 -10.45
C TYR A 393 4.13 9.56 -10.90
N LYS A 394 3.34 8.64 -11.46
CA LYS A 394 1.98 8.88 -11.93
C LYS A 394 1.05 7.77 -11.45
N HIS A 395 -0.17 8.15 -11.13
CA HIS A 395 -1.25 7.18 -10.99
C HIS A 395 -1.74 6.71 -12.35
N PHE A 396 -2.40 5.56 -12.35
CA PHE A 396 -3.07 4.96 -13.49
C PHE A 396 -4.26 4.11 -12.99
N GLY A 397 -5.11 3.66 -13.89
CA GLY A 397 -6.34 2.95 -13.55
C GLY A 397 -7.46 3.86 -13.03
N VAL A 398 -8.61 3.27 -12.68
CA VAL A 398 -9.81 4.02 -12.30
C VAL A 398 -9.66 4.58 -10.88
N CYS A 399 -9.72 5.91 -10.72
CA CYS A 399 -9.73 6.55 -9.40
C CYS A 399 -11.18 6.82 -8.94
N LEU A 400 -11.55 6.21 -7.81
CA LEU A 400 -12.79 6.42 -7.08
C LEU A 400 -12.50 7.34 -5.89
N TYR A 401 -12.72 8.63 -6.09
CA TYR A 401 -12.48 9.67 -5.10
C TYR A 401 -13.72 9.89 -4.23
N TYR A 402 -13.52 9.98 -2.92
CA TYR A 402 -14.56 10.31 -1.95
C TYR A 402 -14.20 11.59 -1.20
N ASP A 403 -15.11 12.55 -1.12
CA ASP A 403 -14.89 13.78 -0.36
C ASP A 403 -15.11 13.59 1.16
N SER A 404 -15.00 14.67 1.94
CA SER A 404 -15.19 14.64 3.40
C SER A 404 -16.64 14.35 3.85
N TRP A 405 -17.58 14.26 2.90
CA TRP A 405 -18.97 13.85 3.09
C TRP A 405 -19.24 12.41 2.60
N TYR A 406 -18.20 11.70 2.15
CA TYR A 406 -18.28 10.39 1.50
C TYR A 406 -19.09 10.38 0.20
N ILE A 407 -19.12 11.50 -0.52
CA ILE A 407 -19.71 11.54 -1.86
C ILE A 407 -18.67 11.03 -2.86
N GLY A 408 -19.02 9.96 -3.57
CA GLY A 408 -18.13 9.25 -4.50
C GLY A 408 -18.16 9.86 -5.90
N GLN A 409 -16.99 10.01 -6.50
CA GLN A 409 -16.78 10.53 -7.85
C GLN A 409 -15.71 9.70 -8.57
N LYS A 410 -15.96 9.35 -9.83
CA LYS A 410 -14.93 8.78 -10.70
C LYS A 410 -14.14 9.92 -11.33
N VAL A 411 -12.83 9.95 -11.09
CA VAL A 411 -11.93 11.01 -11.56
C VAL A 411 -10.68 10.37 -12.21
N ASP A 412 -9.99 11.12 -13.05
CA ASP A 412 -8.71 10.65 -13.63
C ASP A 412 -7.58 10.69 -12.61
N GLU A 413 -7.59 11.70 -11.73
CA GLU A 413 -6.63 11.84 -10.64
C GLU A 413 -7.26 12.61 -9.47
N GLU A 414 -6.86 12.30 -8.24
CA GLU A 414 -7.38 12.94 -7.04
C GLU A 414 -7.14 14.47 -7.03
N PRO A 415 -8.08 15.26 -6.47
CA PRO A 415 -7.86 16.69 -6.23
C PRO A 415 -6.62 16.94 -5.37
N ASN A 416 -5.94 18.07 -5.59
CA ASN A 416 -4.67 18.39 -4.92
C ASN A 416 -3.63 17.27 -5.04
N ARG A 417 -3.19 16.98 -6.28
CA ARG A 417 -2.26 15.88 -6.62
C ARG A 417 -0.95 15.87 -5.81
N ASN A 418 -0.53 17.05 -5.36
CA ASN A 418 0.64 17.26 -4.51
C ASN A 418 0.22 17.99 -3.25
N TYR A 419 0.29 17.30 -2.12
CA TYR A 419 -0.29 17.72 -0.84
C TYR A 419 0.08 19.16 -0.41
N PHE A 420 1.29 19.64 -0.72
CA PHE A 420 1.84 20.89 -0.19
C PHE A 420 1.60 22.13 -1.06
N GLY A 421 0.53 22.15 -1.87
CA GLY A 421 0.14 23.34 -2.62
C GLY A 421 -0.39 24.44 -1.71
N SER A 422 0.20 25.63 -1.73
CA SER A 422 -0.22 26.77 -0.87
C SER A 422 -1.70 27.18 -1.02
N ARG A 423 -2.32 26.86 -2.17
CA ARG A 423 -3.75 27.08 -2.44
C ARG A 423 -4.69 26.18 -1.63
N TYR A 424 -4.21 25.02 -1.20
CA TYR A 424 -5.04 23.99 -0.54
C TYR A 424 -4.88 23.98 0.99
N LEU A 425 -3.90 24.70 1.53
CA LEU A 425 -3.61 24.74 2.96
C LEU A 425 -4.85 25.09 3.80
N ILE A 426 -5.50 26.23 3.54
CA ILE A 426 -6.69 26.63 4.31
C ILE A 426 -7.84 25.60 4.18
N PRO A 427 -8.25 25.18 2.97
CA PRO A 427 -9.24 24.11 2.79
C PRO A 427 -8.90 22.80 3.52
N GLU A 428 -7.64 22.40 3.60
CA GLU A 428 -7.20 21.19 4.29
C GLU A 428 -7.43 21.27 5.80
N TYR A 429 -7.04 22.38 6.44
CA TYR A 429 -7.30 22.58 7.86
C TYR A 429 -8.79 22.70 8.17
N LEU A 430 -9.58 23.38 7.32
CA LEU A 430 -11.03 23.42 7.47
C LEU A 430 -11.66 22.02 7.39
N ASN A 431 -11.19 21.20 6.44
CA ASN A 431 -11.61 19.80 6.34
C ASN A 431 -11.19 18.98 7.57
N ALA A 432 -9.99 19.17 8.11
CA ALA A 432 -9.56 18.46 9.32
C ALA A 432 -10.43 18.80 10.54
N VAL A 433 -10.79 20.07 10.71
CA VAL A 433 -11.74 20.51 11.75
C VAL A 433 -13.12 19.90 11.52
N TRP A 434 -13.61 19.94 10.29
CA TRP A 434 -14.90 19.32 9.93
C TRP A 434 -14.90 17.81 10.20
N GLU A 435 -13.85 17.10 9.84
CA GLU A 435 -13.70 15.66 10.07
C GLU A 435 -13.73 15.30 11.56
N LEU A 436 -13.08 16.11 12.41
CA LEU A 436 -13.16 15.95 13.86
C LEU A 436 -14.56 16.21 14.40
N MET A 437 -15.26 17.24 13.90
CA MET A 437 -16.64 17.50 14.31
C MET A 437 -17.58 16.37 13.86
N ARG A 438 -17.43 15.91 12.62
CA ARG A 438 -18.24 14.86 12.03
C ARG A 438 -18.09 13.56 12.80
N SER A 439 -16.87 13.14 13.14
CA SER A 439 -16.63 11.87 13.86
C SER A 439 -17.33 11.78 15.21
N LEU A 440 -17.48 12.90 15.93
CA LEU A 440 -18.22 12.97 17.20
C LEU A 440 -19.73 12.74 17.03
N THR A 441 -20.26 12.93 15.81
CA THR A 441 -21.69 12.84 15.49
C THR A 441 -22.05 11.62 14.62
N MET A 442 -21.06 10.94 14.02
CA MET A 442 -21.27 9.81 13.10
C MET A 442 -22.18 8.71 13.67
N GLY A 443 -21.98 8.35 14.95
CA GLY A 443 -22.79 7.31 15.61
C GLY A 443 -24.29 7.64 15.70
N TYR A 444 -24.63 8.93 15.76
CA TYR A 444 -26.02 9.40 15.77
C TYR A 444 -26.60 9.57 14.36
N MET A 445 -25.76 9.96 13.40
CA MET A 445 -26.20 10.26 12.03
C MET A 445 -26.34 9.02 11.15
N GLN A 446 -25.44 8.04 11.31
CA GLN A 446 -25.33 6.88 10.40
C GLN A 446 -25.63 5.55 11.09
N GLY A 447 -25.67 5.52 12.42
CA GLY A 447 -25.90 4.30 13.20
C GLY A 447 -24.77 4.01 14.20
N PRO A 448 -25.04 3.23 15.26
CA PRO A 448 -24.09 2.95 16.33
C PRO A 448 -22.79 2.29 15.85
N GLU A 449 -22.84 1.54 14.75
CA GLU A 449 -21.69 0.88 14.11
C GLU A 449 -20.71 1.87 13.45
N TYR A 450 -21.13 3.11 13.19
CA TYR A 450 -20.28 4.20 12.68
C TYR A 450 -19.75 5.11 13.79
N LYS A 451 -20.04 4.81 15.06
CA LYS A 451 -19.50 5.55 16.18
C LYS A 451 -18.00 5.36 16.26
N GLU A 452 -17.26 6.46 16.19
CA GLU A 452 -15.81 6.42 16.31
C GLU A 452 -15.35 6.29 17.76
N GLY A 453 -14.38 5.40 17.97
CA GLY A 453 -13.74 5.21 19.27
C GLY A 453 -12.75 6.33 19.61
N TRP A 454 -12.32 6.37 20.88
CA TRP A 454 -11.41 7.42 21.38
C TRP A 454 -10.09 7.49 20.59
N LEU A 455 -9.57 6.35 20.12
CA LEU A 455 -8.33 6.29 19.34
C LEU A 455 -8.48 6.98 17.97
N SER A 456 -9.63 6.79 17.32
CA SER A 456 -9.95 7.47 16.06
C SER A 456 -10.12 8.98 16.28
N ILE A 457 -10.78 9.39 17.37
CA ILE A 457 -10.88 10.81 17.75
C ILE A 457 -9.50 11.41 18.01
N PHE A 458 -8.63 10.70 18.72
CA PHE A 458 -7.25 11.14 18.97
C PHE A 458 -6.46 11.30 17.67
N LEU A 459 -6.59 10.36 16.74
CA LEU A 459 -5.97 10.45 15.41
C LEU A 459 -6.48 11.68 14.64
N ARG A 460 -7.76 12.04 14.75
CA ARG A 460 -8.32 13.27 14.15
C ARG A 460 -7.79 14.54 14.80
N VAL A 461 -7.52 14.54 16.11
CA VAL A 461 -6.85 15.65 16.79
C VAL A 461 -5.42 15.83 16.28
N ILE A 462 -4.67 14.75 16.04
CA ILE A 462 -3.36 14.81 15.37
C ILE A 462 -3.52 15.38 13.95
N GLY A 463 -4.58 14.99 13.25
CA GLY A 463 -4.94 15.51 11.93
C GLY A 463 -5.18 17.03 11.89
N LEU A 464 -5.44 17.68 13.03
CA LEU A 464 -5.50 19.14 13.09
C LEU A 464 -4.13 19.80 12.97
N ALA A 465 -3.05 19.12 13.39
CA ALA A 465 -1.69 19.64 13.25
C ALA A 465 -1.12 19.33 11.86
N LEU A 466 -1.37 18.10 11.39
CA LEU A 466 -0.96 17.60 10.08
C LEU A 466 -2.22 17.06 9.37
N PRO A 467 -2.92 17.91 8.60
CA PRO A 467 -4.08 17.46 7.84
C PRO A 467 -3.71 16.28 6.93
N GLY A 468 -4.69 15.47 6.55
CA GLY A 468 -4.47 14.27 5.71
C GLY A 468 -3.98 13.03 6.43
N VAL A 469 -3.27 13.14 7.57
CA VAL A 469 -2.84 11.98 8.38
C VAL A 469 -4.06 11.19 8.87
N SER A 470 -5.06 11.88 9.43
CA SER A 470 -6.29 11.24 9.87
C SER A 470 -7.14 10.73 8.71
N SER A 471 -7.03 11.35 7.54
CA SER A 471 -7.74 10.94 6.33
C SER A 471 -7.24 9.58 5.83
N HIS A 472 -5.96 9.25 6.03
CA HIS A 472 -5.37 7.94 5.71
C HIS A 472 -5.86 6.78 6.59
N SER A 473 -6.71 7.03 7.60
CA SER A 473 -7.25 5.93 8.43
C SER A 473 -8.12 4.98 7.60
N PRO A 474 -7.93 3.65 7.72
CA PRO A 474 -8.82 2.64 7.12
C PRO A 474 -10.31 2.84 7.45
N THR A 475 -10.64 3.45 8.61
CA THR A 475 -12.01 3.82 8.98
C THR A 475 -12.69 4.69 7.91
N ASN A 476 -11.97 5.64 7.33
CA ASN A 476 -12.53 6.52 6.30
C ASN A 476 -12.77 5.77 4.99
N TYR A 477 -11.92 4.81 4.66
CA TYR A 477 -12.10 3.96 3.49
C TYR A 477 -13.29 3.02 3.65
N VAL A 478 -13.45 2.39 4.82
CA VAL A 478 -14.65 1.57 5.13
C VAL A 478 -15.90 2.44 5.03
N ASN A 479 -15.88 3.65 5.59
CA ASN A 479 -17.00 4.58 5.49
C ASN A 479 -17.26 5.02 4.05
N SER A 480 -16.22 5.27 3.26
CA SER A 480 -16.34 5.66 1.85
C SER A 480 -17.06 4.59 1.04
N VAL A 481 -16.69 3.32 1.21
CA VAL A 481 -17.33 2.21 0.48
C VAL A 481 -18.76 1.96 0.97
N ARG A 482 -19.02 2.02 2.29
CA ARG A 482 -20.32 1.66 2.88
C ARG A 482 -21.35 2.79 2.86
N LEU A 483 -20.93 4.03 3.05
CA LEU A 483 -21.79 5.22 3.05
C LEU A 483 -21.77 5.96 1.71
N GLY A 484 -20.81 5.59 0.84
CA GLY A 484 -20.62 6.14 -0.47
C GLY A 484 -21.92 6.30 -1.23
N LYS A 485 -22.28 7.55 -1.51
CA LYS A 485 -23.33 7.86 -2.48
C LYS A 485 -22.63 8.25 -3.77
N GLU A 486 -22.92 7.54 -4.84
CA GLU A 486 -22.49 7.98 -6.16
C GLU A 486 -23.10 9.35 -6.45
N TYR A 487 -22.29 10.27 -6.97
CA TYR A 487 -22.84 11.44 -7.61
C TYR A 487 -23.62 10.97 -8.84
N ILE A 488 -24.96 10.85 -8.73
CA ILE A 488 -25.83 10.78 -9.90
C ILE A 488 -25.75 12.16 -10.56
N SER A 489 -24.69 12.40 -11.33
CA SER A 489 -24.73 13.47 -12.31
C SER A 489 -25.62 12.98 -13.43
N ALA A 490 -26.90 13.31 -13.33
CA ALA A 490 -27.72 13.45 -14.52
C ALA A 490 -27.05 14.50 -15.42
N MET A 491 -26.38 14.05 -16.48
CA MET A 491 -26.12 14.76 -17.75
C MET A 491 -25.34 13.78 -18.65
N SER A 492 -25.96 13.03 -19.56
CA SER A 492 -26.68 13.41 -20.79
C SER A 492 -25.77 13.40 -22.03
N PHE A 493 -26.09 12.43 -22.90
CA PHE A 493 -25.69 12.18 -24.30
C PHE A 493 -24.35 11.51 -24.58
#